data_AF-A0A7L3RY43-F1
#
_entry.id   AF-A0A7L3RY43-F1
#
_cell.length_a   1.000
_cell.length_b   1.000
_cell.length_c   1.000
_cell.angle_alpha   90.00
_cell.angle_beta   90.00
_cell.angle_gamma   90.00
#
_symmetry.space_group_name_H-M   'P 1'
#
loop_
_entity.id
_entity.type
_entity.pdbx_description
1 polymer ?
#
loop_
_entity_poly.entity_id
_entity_poly.type
_entity_poly.pdbx_seq_one_letter_code
_entity_poly.pdbx_strand_id
1 'polypeptide(L)'
;KEDGLLIKPFQKAKQGSVVHRQFAAEEWDREEARKRRFHLIAMDAYERHKKFVKDYILYYGGKIEDFRRSGANDKTDLDVIRENHRFLWNEDDEAEMNWEKRLAKKYYDKLFKEYCIADLSRYKENKFGFRWRHEKEVISGKGQFSCGNKHCDEKEGLKSWEVNFGYIEHGEKRNALVKLRLCPECSYKLNFHHR
;
A
#
# COMPACT_ATOMS: atom_id res chain seq x y z
N LYS A 1 53.51 68.50 43.51
CA LYS A 1 53.28 68.20 42.08
C LYS A 1 51.92 67.52 42.01
N GLU A 2 50.85 68.28 42.22
CA GLU A 2 50.08 68.97 41.14
C GLU A 2 49.51 67.90 40.20
N ASP A 3 48.23 67.54 40.23
CA ASP A 3 47.02 68.37 40.27
C ASP A 3 45.96 67.84 41.24
N GLY A 4 45.70 68.60 42.30
CA GLY A 4 44.63 68.36 43.26
C GLY A 4 43.53 69.42 43.15
N LEU A 5 43.09 69.79 41.94
CA LEU A 5 42.07 70.82 41.75
C LEU A 5 41.04 70.43 40.68
N LEU A 6 39.77 70.45 41.10
CA LEU A 6 38.50 70.42 40.33
C LEU A 6 37.89 69.06 39.96
N ILE A 7 37.41 68.32 40.96
CA ILE A 7 36.28 67.40 40.78
C ILE A 7 35.02 68.11 41.29
N LYS A 8 34.11 68.47 40.38
CA LYS A 8 32.86 69.17 40.72
C LYS A 8 31.90 68.19 41.43
N PRO A 9 31.22 68.60 42.52
CA PRO A 9 30.39 67.71 43.33
C PRO A 9 29.15 67.12 42.62
N PHE A 10 28.83 67.58 41.40
CA PHE A 10 27.71 67.13 40.58
C PHE A 10 28.12 66.47 39.25
N GLN A 11 29.36 65.98 39.12
CA GLN A 11 29.72 65.15 37.97
C GLN A 11 28.99 63.81 38.09
N LYS A 12 27.86 63.67 37.37
CA LYS A 12 27.26 62.36 37.12
C LYS A 12 28.36 61.44 36.57
N ALA A 13 28.50 60.24 37.14
CA ALA A 13 29.42 59.24 36.62
C ALA A 13 29.21 59.17 35.10
N LYS A 14 30.29 59.28 34.30
CA LYS A 14 30.22 59.06 32.86
C LYS A 14 29.54 57.71 32.67
N GLN A 15 28.28 57.70 32.24
CA GLN A 15 27.60 56.48 31.88
C GLN A 15 28.53 55.76 30.90
N GLY A 16 28.95 54.54 31.24
CA GLY A 16 29.84 53.77 30.41
C GLY A 16 29.34 53.78 28.97
N SER A 17 30.23 54.04 28.02
CA SER A 17 29.90 54.10 26.60
C SER A 17 28.99 52.92 26.25
N VAL A 18 27.77 53.21 25.78
CA VAL A 18 26.88 52.17 25.26
C VAL A 18 27.64 51.45 24.14
N VAL A 19 27.53 50.12 24.11
CA VAL A 19 28.17 49.29 23.07
C VAL A 19 27.74 49.78 21.69
N HIS A 20 28.68 49.75 20.74
CA HIS A 20 28.44 50.18 19.38
C HIS A 20 27.25 49.41 18.80
N ARG A 21 26.33 50.13 18.13
CA ARG A 21 25.07 49.56 17.62
C ARG A 21 25.27 48.31 16.75
N GLN A 22 26.37 48.25 15.98
CA GLN A 22 26.71 47.08 15.17
C GLN A 22 27.05 45.87 16.04
N PHE A 23 27.86 46.06 17.09
CA PHE A 23 28.21 44.99 18.03
C PHE A 23 26.96 44.45 18.75
N ALA A 24 26.05 45.35 19.16
CA ALA A 24 24.79 44.93 19.76
C ALA A 24 23.90 44.12 18.80
N ALA A 25 23.87 44.48 17.51
CA ALA A 25 23.13 43.73 16.49
C ALA A 25 23.75 42.35 16.22
N GLU A 26 25.09 42.27 16.12
CA GLU A 26 25.81 41.00 15.92
C GLU A 26 25.62 40.01 17.08
N GLU A 27 25.67 40.48 18.33
CA GLU A 27 25.41 39.63 19.49
C GLU A 27 23.94 39.16 19.54
N TRP A 28 23.00 40.02 19.15
CA TRP A 28 21.59 39.66 19.05
C TRP A 28 21.35 38.57 18.01
N ASP A 29 21.92 38.71 16.81
CA ASP A 29 21.84 37.72 15.74
C ASP A 29 22.44 36.37 16.16
N ARG A 30 23.56 36.40 16.88
CA ARG A 30 24.21 35.19 17.42
C ARG A 30 23.33 34.48 18.45
N GLU A 31 22.70 35.22 19.34
CA GLU A 31 21.80 34.66 20.36
C GLU A 31 20.51 34.10 19.74
N GLU A 32 19.95 34.79 18.74
CA GLU A 32 18.84 34.25 17.95
C GLU A 32 19.20 32.97 17.19
N ALA A 33 20.38 32.93 16.55
CA ALA A 33 20.86 31.74 15.86
C ALA A 33 21.01 30.53 16.81
N ARG A 34 21.49 30.79 18.02
CA ARG A 34 21.59 29.79 19.09
C ARG A 34 20.21 29.29 19.52
N LYS A 35 19.26 30.19 19.79
CA LYS A 35 17.87 29.84 20.15
C LYS A 35 17.17 29.04 19.05
N ARG A 36 17.33 29.44 17.79
CA ARG A 36 16.79 28.74 16.62
C ARG A 36 17.36 27.32 16.52
N ARG A 37 18.66 27.13 16.74
CA ARG A 37 19.30 25.81 16.78
C ARG A 37 18.74 24.94 17.90
N PHE A 38 18.66 25.45 19.12
CA PHE A 38 18.10 24.70 20.24
C PHE A 38 16.66 24.27 19.98
N HIS A 39 15.84 25.17 19.44
CA HIS A 39 14.45 24.87 19.11
C HIS A 39 14.32 23.80 18.02
N LEU A 40 15.18 23.82 16.99
CA LEU A 40 15.20 22.78 15.96
C LEU A 40 15.65 21.42 16.51
N ILE A 41 16.64 21.40 17.41
CA ILE A 41 17.13 20.16 18.01
C ILE A 41 16.07 19.54 18.93
N ALA A 42 15.32 20.38 19.65
CA ALA A 42 14.26 19.94 20.56
C ALA A 42 12.99 19.40 19.85
N MET A 43 12.80 19.71 18.56
CA MET A 43 11.66 19.24 17.77
C MET A 43 11.85 17.80 17.29
N ASP A 44 10.74 17.07 17.17
CA ASP A 44 10.72 15.77 16.50
C ASP A 44 11.01 15.90 14.99
N ALA A 45 11.42 14.81 14.34
CA ALA A 45 11.68 14.76 12.91
C ALA A 45 10.49 15.25 12.07
N TYR A 46 9.26 14.88 12.44
CA TYR A 46 8.06 15.31 11.72
C TYR A 46 7.78 16.80 11.92
N GLU A 47 7.95 17.31 13.14
CA GLU A 47 7.74 18.72 13.48
C GLU A 47 8.75 19.63 12.77
N ARG A 48 10.03 19.22 12.75
CA ARG A 48 11.07 19.90 11.98
C ARG A 48 10.72 19.96 10.50
N HIS A 49 10.30 18.83 9.92
CA HIS A 49 9.89 18.78 8.51
C HIS A 49 8.76 19.78 8.24
N LYS A 50 7.71 19.78 9.07
CA LYS A 50 6.57 20.70 8.93
C LYS A 50 6.99 22.16 9.03
N LYS A 51 7.93 22.49 9.93
CA LYS A 51 8.48 23.83 10.06
C LYS A 51 9.26 24.24 8.81
N PHE A 52 10.16 23.39 8.31
CA PHE A 52 10.94 23.69 7.11
C PHE A 52 10.08 23.85 5.86
N VAL A 53 9.04 23.02 5.69
CA VAL A 53 8.09 23.16 4.58
C VAL A 53 7.35 24.50 4.66
N LYS A 54 6.90 24.91 5.86
CA LYS A 54 6.25 26.22 6.06
C LYS A 54 7.19 27.38 5.78
N ASP A 55 8.42 27.32 6.30
CA ASP A 55 9.43 28.35 6.09
C ASP A 55 9.75 28.48 4.59
N TYR A 56 9.89 27.35 3.89
CA TYR A 56 10.10 27.35 2.44
C TYR A 56 8.97 28.05 1.68
N ILE A 57 7.71 27.70 1.99
CA ILE A 57 6.53 28.34 1.38
C ILE A 57 6.49 29.85 1.68
N LEU A 58 6.87 30.26 2.89
CA LEU A 58 6.87 31.66 3.31
C LEU A 58 7.92 32.50 2.57
N TYR A 59 9.15 31.98 2.42
CA TYR A 59 10.27 32.74 1.83
C TYR A 59 10.32 32.68 0.31
N TYR A 60 9.98 31.53 -0.29
CA TYR A 60 10.15 31.30 -1.72
C TYR A 60 8.83 31.23 -2.50
N GLY A 61 7.68 31.25 -1.79
CA GLY A 61 6.36 31.05 -2.40
C GLY A 61 6.07 29.58 -2.74
N GLY A 62 4.83 29.31 -3.13
CA GLY A 62 4.33 27.95 -3.43
C GLY A 62 3.08 27.61 -2.63
N LYS A 63 2.44 26.47 -2.95
CA LYS A 63 1.29 25.96 -2.20
C LYS A 63 1.66 24.64 -1.54
N ILE A 64 1.00 24.34 -0.41
CA ILE A 64 1.19 23.04 0.25
C ILE A 64 0.76 21.87 -0.65
N GLU A 65 -0.13 22.14 -1.59
CA GLU A 65 -0.62 21.22 -2.62
C GLU A 65 0.50 20.75 -3.56
N ASP A 66 1.52 21.57 -3.79
CA ASP A 66 2.66 21.24 -4.66
C ASP A 66 3.55 20.15 -4.05
N PHE A 67 3.50 19.97 -2.72
CA PHE A 67 4.20 18.90 -1.99
C PHE A 67 3.39 17.61 -1.90
N ARG A 68 2.18 17.57 -2.48
CA ARG A 68 1.36 16.36 -2.47
C ARG A 68 2.01 15.32 -3.39
N ARG A 69 2.50 14.24 -2.80
CA ARG A 69 3.01 13.08 -3.55
C ARG A 69 1.96 12.59 -4.55
N SER A 70 2.36 12.40 -5.81
CA SER A 70 1.51 11.77 -6.83
C SER A 70 1.38 10.28 -6.56
N GLY A 71 0.22 9.83 -6.10
CA GLY A 71 -0.07 8.40 -5.91
C GLY A 71 -0.49 7.65 -7.18
N ALA A 72 -0.38 8.28 -8.36
CA ALA A 72 -0.88 7.73 -9.62
C ALA A 72 -0.23 6.40 -10.02
N ASN A 73 1.02 6.18 -9.60
CA ASN A 73 1.79 4.97 -9.91
C ASN A 73 1.97 4.06 -8.69
N ASP A 74 1.28 4.34 -7.58
CA ASP A 74 1.37 3.50 -6.40
C ASP A 74 0.64 2.19 -6.66
N LYS A 75 1.38 1.09 -6.67
CA LYS A 75 0.81 -0.26 -6.76
C LYS A 75 0.53 -0.77 -5.36
N THR A 76 -0.69 -1.26 -5.13
CA THR A 76 -0.99 -1.99 -3.90
C THR A 76 -0.59 -3.45 -4.02
N ASP A 77 -0.38 -4.12 -2.88
CA ASP A 77 -0.15 -5.57 -2.84
C ASP A 77 -1.24 -6.35 -3.59
N LEU A 78 -2.49 -5.87 -3.53
CA LEU A 78 -3.62 -6.48 -4.23
C LEU A 78 -3.46 -6.37 -5.76
N ASP A 79 -2.99 -5.22 -6.26
CA ASP A 79 -2.76 -5.00 -7.68
C ASP A 79 -1.62 -5.88 -8.19
N VAL A 80 -0.53 -5.97 -7.42
CA VAL A 80 0.61 -6.85 -7.71
C VAL A 80 0.17 -8.32 -7.82
N ILE A 81 -0.69 -8.78 -6.90
CA ILE A 81 -1.24 -10.13 -6.95
C ILE A 81 -2.13 -10.29 -8.18
N ARG A 82 -3.00 -9.34 -8.50
CA ARG A 82 -3.87 -9.42 -9.68
C ARG A 82 -3.07 -9.48 -10.97
N GLU A 83 -1.99 -8.73 -11.07
CA GLU A 83 -1.11 -8.71 -12.24
C GLU A 83 -0.35 -10.03 -12.41
N ASN A 84 0.11 -10.64 -11.31
CA ASN A 84 0.99 -11.82 -11.35
C ASN A 84 0.32 -13.14 -10.95
N HIS A 85 -0.99 -13.14 -10.68
CA HIS A 85 -1.68 -14.36 -10.31
C HIS A 85 -1.67 -15.34 -11.47
N ARG A 86 -1.48 -16.62 -11.14
CA ARG A 86 -1.60 -17.72 -12.08
C ARG A 86 -2.57 -18.75 -11.54
N PHE A 87 -3.34 -19.36 -12.45
CA PHE A 87 -4.27 -20.43 -12.11
C PHE A 87 -3.52 -21.72 -11.74
N LEU A 88 -2.41 -22.01 -12.42
CA LEU A 88 -1.45 -23.06 -12.09
C LEU A 88 -0.03 -22.50 -12.18
N TRP A 89 0.82 -22.86 -11.22
CA TRP A 89 2.24 -22.53 -11.22
C TRP A 89 3.04 -23.73 -11.73
N ASN A 90 3.88 -23.51 -12.76
CA ASN A 90 4.77 -24.53 -13.31
C ASN A 90 6.21 -24.34 -12.82
N GLU A 91 7.06 -25.34 -13.02
CA GLU A 91 8.49 -25.28 -12.64
C GLU A 91 9.25 -24.18 -13.41
N ASP A 92 8.90 -23.95 -14.68
CA ASP A 92 9.51 -22.89 -15.50
C ASP A 92 9.23 -21.48 -14.95
N ASP A 93 8.08 -21.28 -14.30
CA ASP A 93 7.71 -19.99 -13.68
C ASP A 93 8.56 -19.68 -12.44
N GLU A 94 9.21 -20.69 -11.86
CA GLU A 94 10.07 -20.56 -10.68
C GLU A 94 11.48 -20.06 -11.05
N ALA A 95 11.92 -20.27 -12.30
CA ALA A 95 13.22 -19.78 -12.77
C ALA A 95 13.30 -18.24 -12.84
N GLU A 96 12.16 -17.56 -13.01
CA GLU A 96 12.07 -16.09 -13.13
C GLU A 96 11.32 -15.42 -11.98
N MET A 97 11.62 -15.79 -10.73
CA MET A 97 10.93 -15.23 -9.55
C MET A 97 11.35 -13.79 -9.20
N ASN A 98 10.51 -12.81 -9.59
CA ASN A 98 10.52 -11.48 -8.99
C ASN A 98 9.82 -11.48 -7.61
N TRP A 99 10.06 -10.46 -6.78
CA TRP A 99 9.37 -10.30 -5.48
C TRP A 99 7.84 -10.29 -5.64
N GLU A 100 7.33 -9.70 -6.73
CA GLU A 100 5.90 -9.65 -7.09
C GLU A 100 5.32 -11.05 -7.32
N LYS A 101 6.03 -11.86 -8.14
CA LYS A 101 5.68 -13.26 -8.38
C LYS A 101 5.79 -14.09 -7.10
N ARG A 102 6.77 -13.82 -6.23
CA ARG A 102 6.89 -14.47 -4.91
C ARG A 102 5.71 -14.18 -4.00
N LEU A 103 5.21 -12.95 -4.01
CA LEU A 103 4.01 -12.59 -3.28
C LEU A 103 2.81 -13.39 -3.82
N ALA A 104 2.60 -13.39 -5.14
CA ALA A 104 1.51 -14.14 -5.78
C ALA A 104 1.60 -15.66 -5.51
N LYS A 105 2.78 -16.27 -5.59
CA LYS A 105 3.02 -17.69 -5.28
C LYS A 105 2.65 -18.00 -3.83
N LYS A 106 3.06 -17.17 -2.87
CA LYS A 106 2.69 -17.32 -1.46
C LYS A 106 1.17 -17.30 -1.24
N TYR A 107 0.43 -16.51 -2.01
CA TYR A 107 -1.04 -16.54 -1.97
C TYR A 107 -1.60 -17.81 -2.61
N TYR A 108 -1.05 -18.25 -3.75
CA TYR A 108 -1.44 -19.49 -4.41
C TYR A 108 -1.24 -20.72 -3.53
N ASP A 109 -0.15 -20.80 -2.77
CA ASP A 109 0.15 -21.91 -1.88
C ASP A 109 -0.87 -22.06 -0.74
N LYS A 110 -1.48 -20.94 -0.32
CA LYS A 110 -2.56 -20.93 0.67
C LYS A 110 -3.90 -21.42 0.13
N LEU A 111 -4.06 -21.51 -1.19
CA LEU A 111 -5.30 -21.97 -1.82
C LEU A 111 -5.39 -23.48 -1.84
N PHE A 112 -6.60 -23.99 -1.61
CA PHE A 112 -6.91 -25.41 -1.62
C PHE A 112 -7.35 -25.85 -3.01
N LYS A 113 -6.61 -26.82 -3.56
CA LYS A 113 -6.65 -27.19 -4.99
C LYS A 113 -7.35 -28.52 -5.29
N GLU A 114 -8.16 -29.02 -4.36
CA GLU A 114 -8.89 -30.28 -4.54
C GLU A 114 -10.19 -30.10 -5.34
N TYR A 115 -11.00 -29.11 -4.97
CA TYR A 115 -12.24 -28.73 -5.65
C TYR A 115 -12.20 -27.24 -5.99
N CYS A 116 -12.68 -26.90 -7.19
CA CYS A 116 -12.86 -25.52 -7.65
C CYS A 116 -14.23 -24.96 -7.22
N ILE A 117 -14.31 -23.63 -7.19
CA ILE A 117 -15.57 -22.89 -7.19
C ILE A 117 -15.83 -22.40 -8.60
N ALA A 118 -17.04 -22.62 -9.08
CA ALA A 118 -17.51 -22.20 -10.38
C ALA A 118 -18.37 -20.93 -10.29
N ASP A 119 -18.22 -20.03 -11.23
CA ASP A 119 -19.19 -18.99 -11.53
C ASP A 119 -19.95 -19.39 -12.79
N LEU A 120 -21.16 -19.89 -12.61
CA LEU A 120 -22.05 -20.34 -13.67
C LEU A 120 -23.06 -19.26 -14.08
N SER A 121 -22.85 -17.99 -13.73
CA SER A 121 -23.81 -16.91 -14.03
C SER A 121 -24.06 -16.70 -15.52
N ARG A 122 -23.01 -16.86 -16.35
CA ARG A 122 -23.05 -16.66 -17.81
C ARG A 122 -23.06 -17.96 -18.61
N TYR A 123 -23.61 -19.03 -18.04
CA TYR A 123 -23.68 -20.35 -18.68
C TYR A 123 -24.37 -20.34 -20.06
N LYS A 124 -25.36 -19.46 -20.26
CA LYS A 124 -26.05 -19.30 -21.57
C LYS A 124 -25.11 -18.84 -22.68
N GLU A 125 -24.08 -18.06 -22.36
CA GLU A 125 -23.05 -17.61 -23.31
C GLU A 125 -21.90 -18.62 -23.45
N ASN A 126 -22.00 -19.81 -22.84
CA ASN A 126 -20.92 -20.80 -22.74
C ASN A 126 -19.66 -20.23 -22.07
N LYS A 127 -19.83 -19.27 -21.14
CA LYS A 127 -18.74 -18.66 -20.38
C LYS A 127 -18.81 -19.09 -18.94
N PHE A 128 -17.72 -19.67 -18.45
CA PHE A 128 -17.58 -20.16 -17.09
C PHE A 128 -16.32 -19.58 -16.46
N GLY A 129 -16.40 -19.21 -15.19
CA GLY A 129 -15.23 -18.82 -14.40
C GLY A 129 -14.94 -19.89 -13.35
N PHE A 130 -13.68 -20.30 -13.22
CA PHE A 130 -13.25 -21.16 -12.12
C PHE A 130 -12.21 -20.48 -11.26
N ARG A 131 -12.22 -20.80 -9.97
CA ARG A 131 -11.17 -20.42 -9.04
C ARG A 131 -10.96 -21.49 -7.98
N TRP A 132 -9.76 -21.53 -7.42
CA TRP A 132 -9.46 -22.36 -6.26
C TRP A 132 -10.14 -21.84 -4.99
N ARG A 133 -10.34 -22.75 -4.03
CA ARG A 133 -10.98 -22.43 -2.75
C ARG A 133 -10.00 -21.76 -1.81
N HIS A 134 -10.49 -20.77 -1.08
CA HIS A 134 -9.76 -20.19 0.05
C HIS A 134 -10.16 -20.85 1.37
N GLU A 135 -9.34 -20.68 2.41
CA GLU A 135 -9.51 -21.31 3.74
C GLU A 135 -10.93 -21.20 4.31
N LYS A 136 -11.54 -20.01 4.32
CA LYS A 136 -12.89 -19.79 4.85
C LYS A 136 -13.95 -20.66 4.15
N GLU A 137 -13.81 -20.86 2.84
CA GLU A 137 -14.72 -21.71 2.06
C GLU A 137 -14.55 -23.18 2.42
N VAL A 138 -13.30 -23.61 2.60
CA VAL A 138 -13.00 -24.98 2.99
C VAL A 138 -13.58 -25.28 4.37
N ILE A 139 -13.41 -24.37 5.33
CA ILE A 139 -14.00 -24.48 6.67
C ILE A 139 -15.53 -24.53 6.58
N SER A 140 -16.15 -23.71 5.71
CA SER A 140 -17.60 -23.75 5.49
C SER A 140 -18.10 -24.99 4.72
N GLY A 141 -17.20 -25.78 4.14
CA GLY A 141 -17.53 -26.93 3.30
C GLY A 141 -17.97 -26.59 1.88
N LYS A 142 -17.78 -25.35 1.41
CA LYS A 142 -18.24 -24.91 0.08
C LYS A 142 -17.49 -25.65 -1.03
N GLY A 143 -18.25 -26.14 -2.02
CA GLY A 143 -17.71 -26.94 -3.12
C GLY A 143 -17.34 -28.39 -2.75
N GLN A 144 -17.62 -28.83 -1.52
CA GLN A 144 -17.44 -30.24 -1.11
C GLN A 144 -18.68 -30.79 -0.42
N PHE A 145 -19.20 -30.10 0.61
CA PHE A 145 -20.45 -30.44 1.30
C PHE A 145 -21.62 -29.53 0.87
N SER A 146 -21.33 -28.45 0.15
CA SER A 146 -22.32 -27.66 -0.57
C SER A 146 -21.91 -27.45 -2.02
N CYS A 147 -22.84 -26.97 -2.84
CA CYS A 147 -22.65 -26.68 -4.24
C CYS A 147 -21.45 -25.74 -4.45
N GLY A 148 -20.59 -26.10 -5.40
CA GLY A 148 -19.42 -25.33 -5.79
C GLY A 148 -19.74 -24.13 -6.67
N ASN A 149 -21.01 -23.86 -7.00
CA ASN A 149 -21.37 -22.62 -7.68
C ASN A 149 -21.34 -21.44 -6.69
N LYS A 150 -20.69 -20.33 -7.07
CA LYS A 150 -20.53 -19.13 -6.25
C LYS A 150 -21.86 -18.62 -5.68
N HIS A 151 -22.91 -18.66 -6.50
CA HIS A 151 -24.26 -18.14 -6.19
C HIS A 151 -25.27 -19.24 -5.81
N CYS A 152 -24.81 -20.38 -5.29
CA CYS A 152 -25.68 -21.47 -4.84
C CYS A 152 -25.13 -22.05 -3.54
N ASP A 153 -26.01 -22.33 -2.59
CA ASP A 153 -25.65 -22.92 -1.30
C ASP A 153 -26.41 -24.23 -1.03
N GLU A 154 -26.92 -24.87 -2.10
CA GLU A 154 -27.57 -26.18 -2.06
C GLU A 154 -26.61 -27.26 -1.53
N LYS A 155 -27.10 -28.17 -0.70
CA LYS A 155 -26.31 -29.23 -0.06
C LYS A 155 -26.71 -30.63 -0.48
N GLU A 156 -27.90 -30.78 -1.06
CA GLU A 156 -28.43 -32.09 -1.43
C GLU A 156 -28.11 -32.47 -2.87
N GLY A 157 -28.01 -33.79 -3.13
CA GLY A 157 -27.87 -34.34 -4.48
C GLY A 157 -26.58 -33.93 -5.20
N LEU A 158 -25.51 -33.58 -4.47
CA LEU A 158 -24.26 -33.10 -5.05
C LEU A 158 -23.53 -34.18 -5.85
N LYS A 159 -23.20 -33.88 -7.10
CA LYS A 159 -22.39 -34.74 -7.99
C LYS A 159 -21.03 -34.11 -8.26
N SER A 160 -20.00 -34.96 -8.33
CA SER A 160 -18.65 -34.55 -8.71
C SER A 160 -18.48 -34.59 -10.24
N TRP A 161 -17.84 -33.57 -10.79
CA TRP A 161 -17.56 -33.39 -12.20
C TRP A 161 -16.07 -33.13 -12.39
N GLU A 162 -15.50 -33.70 -13.45
CA GLU A 162 -14.18 -33.35 -13.93
C GLU A 162 -14.34 -32.56 -15.23
N VAL A 163 -13.84 -31.33 -15.25
CA VAL A 163 -14.03 -30.41 -16.35
C VAL A 163 -12.67 -29.99 -16.88
N ASN A 164 -12.50 -30.08 -18.20
CA ASN A 164 -11.34 -29.50 -18.86
C ASN A 164 -11.54 -27.98 -19.00
N PHE A 165 -10.83 -27.22 -18.16
CA PHE A 165 -10.89 -25.77 -18.17
C PHE A 165 -9.84 -25.20 -19.11
N GLY A 166 -10.28 -24.74 -20.27
CA GLY A 166 -9.46 -23.92 -21.17
C GLY A 166 -9.55 -22.44 -20.81
N TYR A 167 -8.41 -21.80 -20.56
CA TYR A 167 -8.30 -20.39 -20.19
C TYR A 167 -7.14 -19.70 -20.91
N ILE A 168 -7.19 -18.37 -20.99
CA ILE A 168 -6.11 -17.55 -21.52
C ILE A 168 -5.44 -16.85 -20.35
N GLU A 169 -4.15 -17.09 -20.17
CA GLU A 169 -3.33 -16.50 -19.11
C GLU A 169 -2.11 -15.85 -19.76
N HIS A 170 -1.88 -14.56 -19.51
CA HIS A 170 -0.81 -13.77 -20.13
C HIS A 170 -0.70 -13.89 -21.67
N GLY A 171 -1.84 -14.06 -22.35
CA GLY A 171 -1.90 -14.20 -23.82
C GLY A 171 -1.70 -15.63 -24.34
N GLU A 172 -1.37 -16.58 -23.46
CA GLU A 172 -1.21 -17.99 -23.80
C GLU A 172 -2.49 -18.79 -23.49
N LYS A 173 -2.85 -19.71 -24.38
CA LYS A 173 -3.94 -20.67 -24.12
C LYS A 173 -3.40 -21.80 -23.25
N ARG A 174 -3.99 -21.98 -22.07
CA ARG A 174 -3.69 -23.05 -21.12
C ARG A 174 -4.93 -23.88 -20.85
N ASN A 175 -4.73 -25.14 -20.51
CA ASN A 175 -5.79 -26.07 -20.15
C ASN A 175 -5.47 -26.68 -18.78
N ALA A 176 -6.49 -26.88 -17.95
CA ALA A 176 -6.36 -27.53 -16.65
C ALA A 176 -7.56 -28.45 -16.40
N LEU A 177 -7.32 -29.69 -15.99
CA LEU A 177 -8.38 -30.57 -15.53
C LEU A 177 -8.74 -30.21 -14.09
N VAL A 178 -9.97 -29.73 -13.87
CA VAL A 178 -10.44 -29.28 -12.56
C VAL A 178 -11.59 -30.14 -12.06
N LYS A 179 -11.65 -30.34 -10.75
CA LYS A 179 -12.75 -31.06 -10.09
C LYS A 179 -13.75 -30.09 -9.49
N LEU A 180 -15.03 -30.35 -9.67
CA LEU A 180 -16.14 -29.54 -9.20
C LEU A 180 -17.17 -30.43 -8.52
N ARG A 181 -17.89 -29.90 -7.53
CA ARG A 181 -19.04 -30.59 -6.94
C ARG A 181 -20.25 -29.69 -7.02
N LEU A 182 -21.29 -30.12 -7.73
CA LEU A 182 -22.44 -29.28 -8.07
C LEU A 182 -23.76 -29.99 -7.78
N CYS A 183 -24.79 -29.23 -7.41
CA CYS A 183 -26.16 -29.73 -7.31
C CYS A 183 -26.75 -30.00 -8.72
N PRO A 184 -27.88 -30.73 -8.82
CA PRO A 184 -28.49 -31.06 -10.12
C PRO A 184 -28.77 -29.82 -11.00
N GLU A 185 -29.29 -28.75 -10.42
CA GLU A 185 -29.56 -27.48 -11.13
C GLU A 185 -28.29 -26.84 -11.71
N CYS A 186 -27.20 -26.83 -10.94
CA CYS A 186 -25.93 -26.26 -11.40
C CYS A 186 -25.20 -27.18 -12.38
N SER A 187 -25.38 -28.49 -12.23
CA SER A 187 -24.91 -29.48 -13.19
C SER A 187 -25.59 -29.34 -14.56
N TYR A 188 -26.90 -29.05 -14.58
CA TYR A 188 -27.59 -28.71 -15.82
C TYR A 188 -27.02 -27.44 -16.47
N LYS A 189 -26.75 -26.39 -15.69
CA LYS A 189 -26.11 -25.16 -16.19
C LYS A 189 -24.73 -25.41 -16.79
N LEU A 190 -23.93 -26.28 -16.18
CA LEU A 190 -22.61 -26.64 -16.68
C LEU A 190 -22.71 -27.34 -18.05
N ASN A 191 -23.68 -28.24 -18.22
CA ASN A 191 -23.88 -29.02 -19.44
C ASN A 191 -24.90 -28.39 -20.41
N PHE A 192 -25.23 -27.11 -20.26
CA PHE A 192 -26.32 -26.46 -21.00
C PHE A 192 -26.17 -26.53 -22.53
N HIS A 193 -24.93 -26.49 -23.01
CA HIS A 193 -24.60 -26.55 -24.45
C HIS A 193 -24.16 -27.95 -24.91
N HIS A 194 -24.14 -28.94 -24.03
CA HIS A 194 -23.74 -30.30 -24.38
C HIS A 194 -24.95 -31.04 -24.98
N ARG A 195 -25.22 -30.80 -26.26
CA ARG A 195 -26.29 -31.45 -27.02
C ARG A 195 -25.74 -32.13 -28.26
#